data_AF-A0A7S2Z7Q6-F1
#
_entry.id   AF-A0A7S2Z7Q6-F1
#
_cell.length_a   1.000
_cell.length_b   1.000
_cell.length_c   1.000
_cell.angle_alpha   90.00
_cell.angle_beta   90.00
_cell.angle_gamma   90.00
#
_symmetry.space_group_name_H-M   'P 1'
#
loop_
_entity.id
_entity.type
_entity.pdbx_description
1 polymer ?
#
loop_
_entity_poly.entity_id
_entity_poly.type
_entity_poly.pdbx_seq_one_letter_code
_entity_poly.pdbx_strand_id
1 'polypeptide(L)'
;GLGVCAQSYAEHFAPVCKDALAKLMQVIQAPNARSGDYEVATENAVSALGKFVEFQQTAVDTNQLAQFWISQLPLKADKSEAKVVHDQLCRFLEKGDPRVLGAENANLPRIVYILSRVLSEGTVSGDQTRNKLMAILQKAVQTIPQDQLQQQAQQLEPKAQQVLQAAMSGGTA
;
A
#
# COMPACT_ATOMS: atom_id res chain seq x y z
N GLY A 1 17.71 -7.13 6.82
CA GLY A 1 16.41 -7.68 7.30
C GLY A 1 15.75 -8.51 6.21
N LEU A 2 14.70 -9.27 6.53
CA LEU A 2 14.07 -10.23 5.60
C LEU A 2 13.62 -9.61 4.27
N GLY A 3 13.10 -8.38 4.30
CA GLY A 3 12.72 -7.66 3.08
C GLY A 3 13.90 -7.36 2.15
N VAL A 4 15.08 -7.04 2.69
CA VAL A 4 16.31 -6.81 1.89
C VAL A 4 16.82 -8.12 1.30
N CYS A 5 16.73 -9.22 2.07
CA CYS A 5 17.08 -10.55 1.54
C CYS A 5 16.17 -10.93 0.36
N ALA A 6 14.86 -10.69 0.49
CA ALA A 6 13.90 -10.89 -0.58
C ALA A 6 14.15 -9.99 -1.81
N GLN A 7 14.63 -8.76 -1.61
CA GLN A 7 14.89 -7.84 -2.72
C GLN A 7 16.20 -8.14 -3.46
N SER A 8 17.29 -8.34 -2.71
CA SER A 8 18.65 -8.28 -3.27
C SER A 8 19.35 -9.63 -3.38
N TYR A 9 18.81 -10.69 -2.76
CA TYR A 9 19.48 -11.98 -2.66
C TYR A 9 18.55 -13.14 -3.05
N ALA A 10 17.65 -12.94 -4.01
CA ALA A 10 16.55 -13.86 -4.32
C ALA A 10 16.97 -15.33 -4.47
N GLU A 11 18.04 -15.62 -5.21
CA GLU A 11 18.53 -16.99 -5.41
C GLU A 11 19.00 -17.65 -4.10
N HIS A 12 19.79 -16.92 -3.31
CA HIS A 12 20.33 -17.41 -2.03
C HIS A 12 19.28 -17.43 -0.93
N PHE A 13 18.24 -16.61 -1.07
CA PHE A 13 17.13 -16.50 -0.15
C PHE A 13 16.03 -17.53 -0.42
N ALA A 14 15.94 -18.06 -1.65
CA ALA A 14 14.92 -19.02 -2.07
C ALA A 14 14.74 -20.21 -1.10
N PRO A 15 15.80 -20.86 -0.55
CA PRO A 15 15.65 -21.99 0.36
C PRO A 15 14.89 -21.65 1.66
N VAL A 16 14.97 -20.41 2.12
CA VAL A 16 14.38 -19.94 3.39
C VAL A 16 13.21 -18.98 3.19
N CYS A 17 12.86 -18.67 1.94
CA CYS A 17 11.88 -17.64 1.60
C CYS A 17 10.49 -17.94 2.21
N LYS A 18 10.02 -19.19 2.10
CA LYS A 18 8.71 -19.58 2.62
C LYS A 18 8.63 -19.50 4.15
N ASP A 19 9.68 -19.94 4.84
CA ASP A 19 9.75 -19.86 6.31
C ASP A 19 9.85 -18.41 6.79
N ALA A 20 10.62 -17.58 6.10
CA ALA A 20 10.71 -16.16 6.38
C ALA A 20 9.36 -15.45 6.18
N LEU A 21 8.64 -15.78 5.10
CA LEU A 21 7.30 -15.28 4.85
C LEU A 21 6.33 -15.70 5.97
N ALA A 22 6.34 -16.97 6.37
CA ALA A 22 5.48 -17.47 7.45
C ALA A 22 5.69 -16.68 8.75
N LYS A 23 6.95 -16.39 9.10
CA LYS A 23 7.30 -15.58 10.28
C LYS A 23 6.83 -14.12 10.14
N LEU A 24 6.99 -13.51 8.96
CA LEU A 24 6.45 -12.17 8.71
C LEU A 24 4.92 -12.13 8.87
N MET A 25 4.23 -13.13 8.34
CA MET A 25 2.78 -13.23 8.44
C MET A 25 2.30 -13.37 9.90
N GLN A 26 3.03 -14.11 10.74
CA GLN A 26 2.73 -14.22 12.17
C GLN A 26 2.83 -12.86 12.88
N VAL A 27 3.83 -12.05 12.56
CA VAL A 27 3.97 -10.69 13.14
C VAL A 27 2.81 -9.81 12.70
N ILE A 28 2.51 -9.78 11.41
CA ILE A 28 1.47 -8.89 10.86
C ILE A 28 0.07 -9.26 11.37
N GLN A 29 -0.20 -10.55 11.56
CA GLN A 29 -1.50 -11.08 11.98
C GLN A 29 -1.64 -11.23 13.50
N ALA A 30 -0.62 -10.87 14.28
CA ALA A 30 -0.72 -10.95 15.73
C ALA A 30 -1.89 -10.09 16.24
N PRO A 31 -2.70 -10.54 17.21
CA PRO A 31 -3.87 -9.78 17.68
C PRO A 31 -3.53 -8.38 18.20
N ASN A 32 -2.31 -8.18 18.70
CA ASN A 32 -1.76 -6.93 19.21
C ASN A 32 -0.87 -6.18 18.20
N ALA A 33 -0.81 -6.62 16.94
CA ALA A 33 0.13 -6.09 15.94
C ALA A 33 0.01 -4.57 15.73
N ARG A 34 -1.17 -4.00 15.95
CA ARG A 34 -1.45 -2.56 15.78
C ARG A 34 -1.56 -1.79 17.10
N SER A 35 -1.06 -2.35 18.20
CA SER A 35 -1.19 -1.78 19.54
C SER A 35 0.15 -1.23 20.06
N GLY A 36 0.19 0.05 20.43
CA GLY A 36 1.32 0.67 21.11
C GLY A 36 2.66 0.39 20.43
N ASP A 37 3.61 -0.15 21.20
CA ASP A 37 4.99 -0.39 20.76
C ASP A 37 5.12 -1.44 19.65
N TYR A 38 4.09 -2.27 19.41
CA TYR A 38 4.12 -3.28 18.36
C TYR A 38 3.88 -2.71 16.96
N GLU A 39 3.25 -1.54 16.85
CA GLU A 39 2.82 -1.00 15.56
C GLU A 39 4.01 -0.76 14.62
N VAL A 40 5.10 -0.18 15.11
CA VAL A 40 6.32 0.05 14.31
C VAL A 40 6.92 -1.25 13.79
N ALA A 41 7.00 -2.29 14.62
CA ALA A 41 7.53 -3.59 14.20
C ALA A 41 6.63 -4.25 13.14
N THR A 42 5.32 -4.12 13.29
CA THR A 42 4.33 -4.59 12.31
C THR A 42 4.44 -3.85 10.99
N GLU A 43 4.58 -2.52 11.01
CA GLU A 43 4.76 -1.72 9.79
C GLU A 43 6.03 -2.11 9.03
N ASN A 44 7.13 -2.39 9.75
CA ASN A 44 8.36 -2.92 9.17
C ASN A 44 8.13 -4.30 8.53
N ALA A 45 7.32 -5.15 9.15
CA ALA A 45 6.95 -6.45 8.59
C ALA A 45 6.09 -6.30 7.32
N VAL A 46 5.15 -5.35 7.28
CA VAL A 46 4.35 -5.02 6.09
C VAL A 46 5.24 -4.45 4.97
N SER A 47 6.22 -3.61 5.29
CA SER A 47 7.23 -3.13 4.35
C SER A 47 8.08 -4.27 3.78
N ALA A 48 8.45 -5.25 4.61
CA ALA A 48 9.12 -6.45 4.14
C ALA A 48 8.21 -7.30 3.24
N LEU A 49 6.94 -7.50 3.61
CA LEU A 49 5.96 -8.24 2.82
C LEU A 49 5.79 -7.65 1.41
N GLY A 50 5.76 -6.32 1.29
CA GLY A 50 5.72 -5.66 -0.03
C GLY A 50 6.92 -6.02 -0.91
N LYS A 51 8.11 -6.19 -0.34
CA LYS A 51 9.32 -6.64 -1.07
C LYS A 51 9.19 -8.11 -1.51
N PHE A 52 8.51 -8.97 -0.74
CA PHE A 52 8.19 -10.32 -1.20
C PHE A 52 7.24 -10.30 -2.40
N VAL A 53 6.20 -9.46 -2.36
CA VAL A 53 5.27 -9.29 -3.49
C VAL A 53 6.00 -8.85 -4.77
N GLU A 54 6.93 -7.88 -4.63
CA GLU A 54 7.66 -7.32 -5.78
C GLU A 54 8.69 -8.31 -6.34
N PHE A 55 9.47 -8.98 -5.49
CA PHE A 55 10.70 -9.68 -5.90
C PHE A 55 10.68 -11.21 -5.79
N GLN A 56 9.71 -11.83 -5.09
CA GLN A 56 9.71 -13.27 -4.78
C GLN A 56 8.66 -14.08 -5.55
N GLN A 57 8.29 -13.62 -6.75
CA GLN A 57 7.24 -14.23 -7.59
C GLN A 57 7.52 -15.70 -7.97
N THR A 58 8.78 -16.11 -8.02
CA THR A 58 9.19 -17.49 -8.33
C THR A 58 9.15 -18.41 -7.10
N ALA A 59 9.16 -17.85 -5.88
CA ALA A 59 9.27 -18.61 -4.64
C ALA A 59 7.94 -18.74 -3.89
N VAL A 60 7.03 -17.77 -4.05
CA VAL A 60 5.75 -17.69 -3.32
C VAL A 60 4.61 -17.22 -4.23
N ASP A 61 3.36 -17.58 -3.89
CA ASP A 61 2.19 -17.03 -4.57
C ASP A 61 2.01 -15.56 -4.19
N THR A 62 2.40 -14.67 -5.08
CA THR A 62 2.34 -13.23 -4.85
C THR A 62 0.95 -12.62 -5.06
N ASN A 63 -0.02 -13.36 -5.61
CA ASN A 63 -1.37 -12.83 -5.83
C ASN A 63 -2.07 -12.61 -4.49
N GLN A 64 -2.21 -13.67 -3.68
CA GLN A 64 -2.85 -13.56 -2.36
C GLN A 64 -2.06 -12.65 -1.42
N LEU A 65 -0.72 -12.69 -1.51
CA LEU A 65 0.14 -11.80 -0.74
C LEU A 65 -0.07 -10.33 -1.07
N ALA A 66 -0.23 -9.97 -2.35
CA ALA A 66 -0.49 -8.58 -2.75
C ALA A 66 -1.84 -8.08 -2.23
N GLN A 67 -2.88 -8.94 -2.28
CA GLN A 67 -4.21 -8.64 -1.74
C GLN A 67 -4.17 -8.41 -0.23
N PHE A 68 -3.46 -9.27 0.50
CA PHE A 68 -3.27 -9.07 1.93
C PHE A 68 -2.42 -7.82 2.22
N TRP A 69 -1.34 -7.60 1.48
CA TRP A 69 -0.46 -6.45 1.67
C TRP A 69 -1.20 -5.12 1.50
N ILE A 70 -2.03 -4.98 0.46
CA ILE A 70 -2.80 -3.73 0.26
C ILE A 70 -3.85 -3.51 1.36
N SER A 71 -4.38 -4.59 1.96
CA SER A 71 -5.30 -4.48 3.10
C SER A 71 -4.61 -3.91 4.35
N GLN A 72 -3.27 -3.94 4.42
CA GLN A 72 -2.48 -3.44 5.54
C GLN A 72 -2.08 -1.96 5.41
N LEU A 73 -2.42 -1.30 4.30
CA LEU A 73 -2.08 0.10 4.00
C LEU A 73 -3.24 1.06 4.30
N PRO A 74 -2.98 2.36 4.55
CA PRO A 74 -1.65 3.01 4.62
C PRO A 74 -0.90 2.70 5.92
N LEU A 75 0.41 2.94 5.92
CA LEU A 75 1.24 2.92 7.12
C LEU A 75 1.31 4.35 7.72
N LYS A 76 1.38 4.45 9.06
CA LYS A 76 1.28 5.70 9.81
C LYS A 76 2.27 5.85 10.97
N ALA A 77 2.78 4.76 11.54
CA ALA A 77 3.62 4.81 12.73
C ALA A 77 5.06 5.21 12.42
N ASP A 78 5.67 4.60 11.39
CA ASP A 78 6.99 4.96 10.89
C ASP A 78 6.89 5.69 9.54
N LYS A 79 7.09 7.01 9.56
CA LYS A 79 7.03 7.84 8.35
C LYS A 79 8.10 7.49 7.31
N SER A 80 9.25 6.95 7.73
CA SER A 80 10.31 6.53 6.80
C SER A 80 9.88 5.30 6.02
N GLU A 81 9.37 4.29 6.72
CA GLU A 81 8.89 3.06 6.11
C GLU A 81 7.59 3.27 5.34
N ALA A 82 6.71 4.14 5.83
CA ALA A 82 5.52 4.57 5.09
C ALA A 82 5.88 5.14 3.72
N LYS A 83 6.89 6.02 3.61
CA LYS A 83 7.36 6.55 2.32
C LYS A 83 7.80 5.44 1.36
N VAL A 84 8.61 4.50 1.85
CA VAL A 84 9.10 3.36 1.04
C VAL A 84 7.93 2.53 0.50
N VAL A 85 6.96 2.25 1.35
CA VAL A 85 5.78 1.42 1.03
C VAL A 85 4.80 2.15 0.10
N HIS A 86 4.58 3.45 0.30
CA HIS A 86 3.69 4.24 -0.56
C HIS A 86 4.32 4.51 -1.94
N ASP A 87 5.63 4.70 -2.01
CA ASP A 87 6.35 4.73 -3.28
C ASP A 87 6.30 3.38 -4.00
N GLN A 88 6.36 2.27 -3.25
CA GLN A 88 6.17 0.93 -3.81
C GLN A 88 4.75 0.75 -4.36
N LEU A 89 3.72 1.20 -3.64
CA LEU A 89 2.34 1.22 -4.13
C LEU A 89 2.24 2.04 -5.42
N CYS A 90 2.87 3.23 -5.48
CA CYS A 90 2.91 4.03 -6.71
C CYS A 90 3.46 3.22 -7.89
N ARG A 91 4.59 2.51 -7.71
CA ARG A 91 5.18 1.69 -8.78
C ARG A 91 4.24 0.58 -9.26
N PHE A 92 3.52 -0.09 -8.35
CA PHE A 92 2.54 -1.12 -8.74
C PHE A 92 1.37 -0.52 -9.53
N LEU A 93 0.85 0.63 -9.08
CA LEU A 93 -0.27 1.30 -9.74
C LEU A 93 0.13 1.87 -11.11
N GLU A 94 1.33 2.44 -11.25
CA GLU A 94 1.86 2.89 -12.54
C GLU A 94 2.01 1.75 -13.55
N LYS A 95 2.40 0.56 -13.08
CA LYS A 95 2.50 -0.65 -13.92
C LYS A 95 1.15 -1.29 -14.21
N GLY A 96 0.07 -0.84 -13.58
CA GLY A 96 -1.24 -1.50 -13.65
C GLY A 96 -1.20 -2.93 -13.12
N ASP A 97 -0.46 -3.18 -12.04
CA ASP A 97 -0.25 -4.53 -11.51
C ASP A 97 -1.59 -5.17 -11.08
N PRO A 98 -2.06 -6.23 -11.77
CA PRO A 98 -3.37 -6.83 -11.51
C PRO A 98 -3.45 -7.47 -10.12
N ARG A 99 -2.30 -7.83 -9.52
CA ARG A 99 -2.24 -8.38 -8.17
C ARG A 99 -2.58 -7.34 -7.11
N VAL A 100 -2.36 -6.06 -7.40
CA VAL A 100 -2.66 -4.94 -6.51
C VAL A 100 -4.03 -4.33 -6.83
N LEU A 101 -4.36 -4.18 -8.12
CA LEU A 101 -5.68 -3.71 -8.55
C LEU A 101 -6.81 -4.69 -8.21
N GLY A 102 -6.49 -5.98 -8.15
CA GLY A 102 -7.48 -7.05 -7.97
C GLY A 102 -8.21 -7.37 -9.26
N ALA A 103 -8.91 -8.51 -9.26
CA ALA A 103 -9.77 -8.90 -10.38
C ALA A 103 -10.82 -7.80 -10.64
N GLU A 104 -10.98 -7.41 -11.91
CA GLU A 104 -11.89 -6.33 -12.32
C GLU A 104 -11.68 -5.01 -11.57
N ASN A 105 -10.45 -4.78 -11.09
CA ASN A 105 -10.07 -3.62 -10.29
C ASN A 105 -10.83 -3.51 -8.95
N ALA A 106 -11.21 -4.64 -8.34
CA ALA A 106 -11.95 -4.68 -7.08
C ALA A 106 -11.31 -3.90 -5.92
N ASN A 107 -9.99 -3.65 -5.94
CA ASN A 107 -9.31 -2.87 -4.91
C ASN A 107 -9.36 -1.35 -5.14
N LEU A 108 -9.96 -0.85 -6.23
CA LEU A 108 -9.98 0.60 -6.51
C LEU A 108 -10.55 1.45 -5.37
N PRO A 109 -11.68 1.10 -4.72
CA PRO A 109 -12.16 1.87 -3.57
C PRO A 109 -11.13 1.93 -2.43
N ARG A 110 -10.50 0.79 -2.12
CA ARG A 110 -9.43 0.74 -1.10
C ARG A 110 -8.22 1.56 -1.50
N ILE A 111 -7.81 1.52 -2.77
CA ILE A 111 -6.71 2.32 -3.30
C ILE A 111 -7.03 3.81 -3.16
N VAL A 112 -8.24 4.25 -3.54
CA VAL A 112 -8.68 5.64 -3.36
C VAL A 112 -8.57 6.07 -1.90
N TYR A 113 -9.01 5.22 -0.95
CA TYR A 113 -8.92 5.50 0.49
C TYR A 113 -7.46 5.71 0.91
N ILE A 114 -6.58 4.79 0.51
CA ILE A 114 -5.15 4.84 0.83
C ILE A 114 -4.54 6.11 0.25
N LEU A 115 -4.74 6.39 -1.04
CA LEU A 115 -4.14 7.53 -1.73
C LEU A 115 -4.60 8.87 -1.14
N SER A 116 -5.89 9.02 -0.82
CA SER A 116 -6.41 10.22 -0.17
C SER A 116 -5.68 10.50 1.15
N ARG A 117 -5.45 9.46 1.97
CA ARG A 117 -4.70 9.59 3.22
C ARG A 117 -3.23 9.93 2.99
N VAL A 118 -2.53 9.15 2.17
CA VAL A 118 -1.10 9.31 1.88
C VAL A 118 -0.78 10.70 1.35
N LEU A 119 -1.58 11.21 0.40
CA LEU A 119 -1.43 12.55 -0.16
C LEU A 119 -1.74 13.63 0.87
N SER A 120 -2.67 13.41 1.80
CA SER A 120 -2.97 14.36 2.87
C SER A 120 -1.85 14.42 3.92
N GLU A 121 -1.25 13.29 4.28
CA GLU A 121 -0.19 13.19 5.29
C GLU A 121 1.20 13.52 4.71
N GLY A 122 1.36 13.48 3.38
CA GLY A 122 2.63 13.75 2.72
C GLY A 122 3.67 12.64 2.92
N THR A 123 3.21 11.41 3.14
CA THR A 123 4.07 10.24 3.39
C THR A 123 4.56 9.61 2.09
N VAL A 124 5.18 10.43 1.23
CA VAL A 124 5.82 10.04 -0.05
C VAL A 124 7.21 10.64 -0.16
N SER A 125 8.06 10.10 -1.03
CA SER A 125 9.47 10.53 -1.11
C SER A 125 9.72 11.86 -1.84
N GLY A 126 8.72 12.43 -2.54
CA GLY A 126 8.85 13.74 -3.18
C GLY A 126 7.70 14.11 -4.10
N ASP A 127 7.77 15.31 -4.68
CA ASP A 127 6.71 15.91 -5.49
C ASP A 127 6.38 15.10 -6.74
N GLN A 128 7.38 14.47 -7.37
CA GLN A 128 7.13 13.61 -8.53
C GLN A 128 6.22 12.43 -8.18
N THR A 129 6.48 11.73 -7.08
CA THR A 129 5.62 10.63 -6.61
C THR A 129 4.26 11.15 -6.18
N ARG A 130 4.21 12.30 -5.49
CA ARG A 130 2.94 12.95 -5.11
C ARG A 130 2.06 13.21 -6.34
N ASN A 131 2.64 13.80 -7.39
CA ASN A 131 1.92 14.13 -8.63
C ASN A 131 1.41 12.87 -9.35
N LYS A 132 2.23 11.81 -9.41
CA LYS A 132 1.82 10.52 -9.96
C LYS A 132 0.65 9.91 -9.20
N LEU A 133 0.73 9.89 -7.87
CA LEU A 133 -0.37 9.37 -7.03
C LEU A 133 -1.64 10.21 -7.16
N MET A 134 -1.52 11.54 -7.27
CA MET A 134 -2.67 12.41 -7.52
C MET A 134 -3.32 12.11 -8.88
N ALA A 135 -2.53 11.93 -9.95
CA ALA A 135 -3.05 11.57 -11.25
C ALA A 135 -3.75 10.19 -11.25
N ILE A 136 -3.17 9.22 -10.54
CA ILE A 136 -3.79 7.90 -10.33
C ILE A 136 -5.11 8.03 -9.56
N LEU A 137 -5.13 8.82 -8.50
CA LEU A 137 -6.33 9.07 -7.70
C LEU A 137 -7.44 9.72 -8.55
N GLN A 138 -7.11 10.76 -9.32
CA GLN A 138 -8.02 11.45 -10.24
C GLN A 138 -8.62 10.49 -11.28
N LYS A 139 -7.81 9.58 -11.83
CA LYS A 139 -8.32 8.54 -12.74
C LYS A 139 -9.22 7.54 -12.03
N ALA A 140 -8.85 7.11 -10.82
CA ALA A 140 -9.60 6.12 -10.07
C ALA A 140 -11.00 6.64 -9.68
N VAL A 141 -11.12 7.89 -9.23
CA VAL A 141 -12.43 8.46 -8.84
C VAL A 141 -13.41 8.58 -10.00
N GLN A 142 -12.95 8.60 -11.26
CA GLN A 142 -13.83 8.59 -12.44
C GLN A 142 -14.50 7.23 -12.68
N THR A 143 -13.97 6.16 -12.07
CA THR A 143 -14.46 4.79 -12.25
C THR A 143 -15.39 4.33 -11.12
N ILE A 144 -15.39 5.05 -9.99
CA ILE A 144 -16.16 4.69 -8.81
C ILE A 144 -17.44 5.54 -8.76
N PRO A 145 -18.61 4.94 -8.47
CA PRO A 145 -19.85 5.68 -8.28
C PRO A 145 -19.74 6.80 -7.22
N GLN A 146 -20.38 7.94 -7.49
CA GLN A 146 -20.26 9.14 -6.67
C GLN A 146 -20.76 8.94 -5.24
N ASP A 147 -21.81 8.13 -5.05
CA ASP A 147 -22.35 7.76 -3.74
C ASP A 147 -21.33 6.97 -2.90
N GLN A 148 -20.61 6.03 -3.51
CA GLN A 148 -19.54 5.29 -2.82
C GLN A 148 -18.38 6.22 -2.43
N LEU A 149 -17.98 7.14 -3.32
CA LEU A 149 -16.95 8.13 -3.01
C LEU A 149 -17.36 9.05 -1.84
N GLN A 150 -18.62 9.47 -1.80
CA GLN A 150 -19.14 10.28 -0.69
C GLN A 150 -19.16 9.51 0.63
N GLN A 151 -19.60 8.25 0.63
CA GLN A 151 -19.55 7.39 1.82
C GLN A 151 -18.12 7.21 2.32
N GLN A 152 -17.18 6.98 1.40
CA GLN A 152 -15.78 6.81 1.73
C GLN A 152 -15.15 8.11 2.26
N ALA A 153 -15.53 9.27 1.73
CA ALA A 153 -15.11 10.57 2.25
C ALA A 153 -15.47 10.72 3.74
N GLN A 154 -16.65 10.27 4.16
CA GLN A 154 -17.07 10.37 5.57
C GLN A 154 -16.19 9.54 6.53
N GLN A 155 -15.47 8.54 6.03
CA GLN A 155 -14.54 7.71 6.82
C GLN A 155 -13.12 8.26 6.86
N LEU A 156 -12.84 9.31 6.08
CA LEU A 156 -11.52 9.94 5.99
C LEU A 156 -11.40 11.11 6.97
N GLU A 157 -10.19 11.41 7.42
CA GLU A 157 -9.92 12.64 8.18
C GLU A 157 -10.13 13.90 7.30
N PRO A 158 -10.43 15.09 7.87
CA PRO A 158 -10.81 16.27 7.10
C PRO A 158 -9.81 16.65 5.99
N LYS A 159 -8.51 16.49 6.23
CA LYS A 159 -7.47 16.79 5.23
C LYS A 159 -7.51 15.79 4.06
N ALA A 160 -7.75 14.51 4.34
CA ALA A 160 -7.88 13.49 3.32
C ALA A 160 -9.21 13.61 2.55
N GLN A 161 -10.28 14.09 3.20
CA GLN A 161 -11.52 14.46 2.52
C GLN A 161 -11.30 15.55 1.48
N GLN A 162 -10.55 16.61 1.82
CA GLN A 162 -10.22 17.68 0.88
C GLN A 162 -9.42 17.18 -0.33
N VAL A 163 -8.45 16.28 -0.10
CA VAL A 163 -7.70 15.64 -1.20
C VAL A 163 -8.63 14.85 -2.11
N LEU A 164 -9.54 14.04 -1.55
CA LEU A 164 -10.50 13.28 -2.34
C LEU A 164 -11.44 14.20 -3.14
N GLN A 165 -11.93 15.28 -2.52
CA GLN A 165 -12.78 16.28 -3.18
C GLN A 165 -12.06 17.00 -4.32
N ALA A 166 -10.81 17.41 -4.13
CA ALA A 166 -9.98 18.00 -5.17
C ALA A 166 -9.76 17.04 -6.35
N ALA A 167 -9.51 15.76 -6.06
CA ALA A 167 -9.36 14.76 -7.10
C ALA A 167 -10.65 14.58 -7.93
N MET A 168 -11.82 14.63 -7.29
CA MET A 168 -13.12 14.55 -7.98
C MET A 168 -13.41 15.77 -8.86
N SER A 169 -12.96 16.97 -8.47
CA SER A 169 -13.15 18.19 -9.25
C SER A 169 -12.08 18.43 -10.32
N GLY A 170 -11.08 17.55 -10.44
CA GLY A 170 -9.92 17.71 -11.33
C GLY A 170 -8.91 18.76 -10.85
N GLY A 171 -9.03 19.23 -9.61
CA GLY A 171 -8.10 20.19 -9.00
C GLY A 171 -6.85 19.52 -8.41
N THR A 172 -5.77 20.29 -8.28
CA THR A 172 -4.60 19.92 -7.48
C THR A 172 -4.79 20.40 -6.04
N ALA A 173 -4.80 19.48 -5.06
CA ALA A 173 -4.85 19.78 -3.62
C ALA A 173 -3.49 20.18 -3.04
#